data_AF-A0A7W0N4B9-F1
#
_entry.id   AF-A0A7W0N4B9-F1
#
_cell.length_a   1.000
_cell.length_b   1.000
_cell.length_c   1.000
_cell.angle_alpha   90.00
_cell.angle_beta   90.00
_cell.angle_gamma   90.00
#
_symmetry.space_group_name_H-M   'P 1'
#
loop_
_entity.id
_entity.type
_entity.pdbx_description
1 polymer ?
#
loop_
_entity_poly.entity_id
_entity_poly.type
_entity_poly.pdbx_seq_one_letter_code
_entity_poly.pdbx_strand_id
1 'polypeptide(L)'
;MAVLLATVVSAPAQASQLVARNTSAERLSVSPDGRAIVTYRADGRLRHVLVWGAVDARMPSTSRKQVEFQIDYSGGWKRFGQPLWKARRNACGKYAGPALPWVVASCTAPDGSHWALQRWQRSQANFARPPFKAGHAAWELRLSHWSGPVARLDVWLDWSYGGRWQHLFGRLSYRGHPVHGFTTTPTGDPLDSYGRVLYLDTLDSAYGTGWRRENGFVARRPYGTFCYGFVPHRIPTGETLPPGTGRRYRLATSGPGVTPDVSWEGDALGDYDSGSTLDREHEARMNELQQLIASGSDSCHS
;
A
#
# COMPACT_ATOMS: atom_id res chain seq x y z
N MET A 1 -19.62 30.12 30.07
CA MET A 1 -18.49 29.21 29.80
C MET A 1 -18.76 28.49 28.49
N ALA A 2 -18.09 28.88 27.40
CA ALA A 2 -18.18 28.18 26.13
C ALA A 2 -17.14 27.05 26.11
N VAL A 3 -17.60 25.81 26.05
CA VAL A 3 -16.74 24.63 25.91
C VAL A 3 -16.41 24.48 24.42
N LEU A 4 -15.19 24.83 24.02
CA LEU A 4 -14.67 24.47 22.71
C LEU A 4 -14.41 22.96 22.69
N LEU A 5 -15.23 22.20 21.95
CA LEU A 5 -14.87 20.85 21.53
C LEU A 5 -13.75 20.94 20.49
N ALA A 6 -12.53 20.61 20.91
CA ALA A 6 -11.42 20.38 19.99
C ALA A 6 -11.67 19.06 19.26
N THR A 7 -12.04 19.13 17.98
CA THR A 7 -12.09 17.98 17.09
C THR A 7 -10.67 17.52 16.78
N VAL A 8 -10.25 16.43 17.43
CA VAL A 8 -8.98 15.76 17.12
C VAL A 8 -9.14 15.06 15.76
N VAL A 9 -8.69 15.71 14.70
CA VAL A 9 -8.53 15.07 13.39
C VAL A 9 -7.41 14.04 13.54
N SER A 10 -7.77 12.77 13.68
CA SER A 10 -6.81 11.67 13.71
C SER A 10 -6.12 11.61 12.35
N ALA A 11 -4.83 11.94 12.30
CA ALA A 11 -4.05 11.81 11.08
C ALA A 11 -4.05 10.32 10.65
N PRO A 12 -4.32 10.00 9.37
CA PRO A 12 -4.30 8.62 8.91
C PRO A 12 -2.88 8.08 9.13
N ALA A 13 -2.79 6.96 9.83
CA ALA A 13 -1.50 6.40 10.16
C ALA A 13 -0.85 5.85 8.89
N GLN A 14 0.42 6.22 8.71
CA GLN A 14 1.19 5.86 7.52
C GLN A 14 2.24 4.82 7.87
N ALA A 15 2.45 3.90 6.97
CA ALA A 15 3.41 2.81 7.08
C ALA A 15 3.92 2.47 5.69
N SER A 16 5.22 2.14 5.57
CA SER A 16 6.14 2.90 4.69
C SER A 16 5.90 4.41 4.81
N GLN A 17 6.86 5.17 5.30
CA GLN A 17 6.55 6.53 5.74
C GLN A 17 6.64 7.47 4.55
N LEU A 18 5.54 8.19 4.26
CA LEU A 18 5.58 9.29 3.29
C LEU A 18 6.58 10.33 3.78
N VAL A 19 7.62 10.54 2.99
CA VAL A 19 8.61 11.57 3.21
C VAL A 19 8.15 12.87 2.59
N ALA A 20 7.71 12.82 1.33
CA ALA A 20 7.35 13.98 0.53
C ALA A 20 6.46 13.62 -0.66
N ARG A 21 5.98 14.64 -1.37
CA ARG A 21 5.16 14.50 -2.58
C ARG A 21 5.81 15.23 -3.74
N ASN A 22 5.55 14.74 -4.95
CA ASN A 22 5.97 15.35 -6.22
C ASN A 22 7.47 15.66 -6.27
N THR A 23 8.26 14.68 -5.81
CA THR A 23 9.71 14.82 -5.73
C THR A 23 10.40 14.53 -7.06
N SER A 24 11.66 14.94 -7.16
CA SER A 24 12.62 14.53 -8.18
C SER A 24 14.05 14.47 -7.62
N ALA A 25 14.98 13.88 -8.38
CA ALA A 25 16.40 13.75 -8.02
C ALA A 25 16.60 13.07 -6.65
N GLU A 26 15.81 12.03 -6.39
CA GLU A 26 15.81 11.27 -5.16
C GLU A 26 17.13 10.51 -4.96
N ARG A 27 17.69 10.63 -3.76
CA ARG A 27 18.89 9.91 -3.34
C ARG A 27 18.72 9.44 -1.90
N LEU A 28 19.34 8.30 -1.63
CA LEU A 28 19.38 7.68 -0.32
C LEU A 28 20.84 7.47 0.08
N SER A 29 21.21 7.92 1.26
CA SER A 29 22.44 7.50 1.93
C SER A 29 22.13 7.05 3.34
N VAL A 30 22.83 6.00 3.79
CA VAL A 30 22.64 5.43 5.13
C VAL A 30 24.00 5.44 5.81
N SER A 31 24.09 6.03 6.99
CA SER A 31 25.32 6.05 7.77
C SER A 31 25.50 4.75 8.59
N PRO A 32 26.75 4.43 9.01
CA PRO A 32 27.04 3.21 9.78
C PRO A 32 26.22 3.03 11.08
N ASP A 33 25.72 4.12 11.67
CA ASP A 33 24.87 4.11 12.87
C ASP A 33 23.37 3.98 12.56
N GLY A 34 23.00 3.50 11.37
CA GLY A 34 21.61 3.17 11.02
C GLY A 34 20.69 4.38 10.82
N ARG A 35 21.23 5.51 10.35
CA ARG A 35 20.45 6.71 10.01
C ARG A 35 20.49 6.98 8.52
N ALA A 36 19.34 7.28 7.94
CA ALA A 36 19.22 7.62 6.54
C ALA A 36 19.17 9.14 6.33
N ILE A 37 19.84 9.61 5.28
CA ILE A 37 19.58 10.92 4.68
C ILE A 37 18.85 10.68 3.37
N VAL A 38 17.62 11.17 3.29
CA VAL A 38 16.83 11.21 2.07
C VAL A 38 17.00 12.60 1.45
N THR A 39 17.59 12.64 0.26
CA THR A 39 17.78 13.89 -0.49
C THR A 39 16.86 13.89 -1.69
N TYR A 40 16.15 14.99 -1.93
CA TYR A 40 15.25 15.16 -3.07
C TYR A 40 15.03 16.63 -3.38
N ARG A 41 14.48 16.92 -4.55
CA ARG A 41 13.92 18.23 -4.89
C ARG A 41 12.40 18.19 -4.78
N ALA A 42 11.82 19.23 -4.19
CA ALA A 42 10.38 19.49 -4.19
C ALA A 42 10.16 21.01 -4.19
N ASP A 43 9.19 21.48 -4.98
CA ASP A 43 8.89 22.91 -5.15
C ASP A 43 10.14 23.75 -5.48
N GLY A 44 10.98 23.24 -6.38
CA GLY A 44 12.25 23.85 -6.79
C GLY A 44 13.38 23.82 -5.76
N ARG A 45 13.12 23.39 -4.51
CA ARG A 45 14.09 23.38 -3.42
C ARG A 45 14.72 22.01 -3.20
N LEU A 46 16.03 22.00 -3.01
CA LEU A 46 16.74 20.81 -2.53
C LEU A 46 16.44 20.61 -1.04
N ARG A 47 16.09 19.38 -0.65
CA ARG A 47 15.75 18.98 0.71
C ARG A 47 16.68 17.86 1.14
N HIS A 48 17.08 17.91 2.41
CA HIS A 48 17.80 16.84 3.08
C HIS A 48 17.03 16.47 4.34
N VAL A 49 16.56 15.23 4.41
CA VAL A 49 15.72 14.76 5.50
C VAL A 49 16.46 13.62 6.20
N LEU A 50 16.68 13.78 7.50
CA LEU A 50 17.27 12.75 8.34
C LEU A 50 16.17 11.84 8.88
N VAL A 51 16.34 10.52 8.75
CA VAL A 51 15.34 9.52 9.14
C VAL A 51 16.01 8.36 9.89
N TRP A 52 15.44 7.91 11.02
CA TRP A 52 16.02 6.84 11.86
C TRP A 52 15.01 6.20 12.82
N GLY A 53 15.46 5.20 13.58
CA GLY A 53 14.79 4.74 14.80
C GLY A 53 13.69 3.70 14.61
N ALA A 54 13.54 3.16 13.41
CA ALA A 54 12.54 2.14 13.09
C ALA A 54 13.06 1.15 12.07
N VAL A 55 12.69 -0.13 12.25
CA VAL A 55 12.92 -1.24 11.33
C VAL A 55 11.72 -2.18 11.42
N ASP A 56 11.37 -2.81 10.30
CA ASP A 56 10.31 -3.83 10.21
C ASP A 56 8.92 -3.33 10.64
N ALA A 57 8.08 -4.28 11.07
CA ALA A 57 6.74 -4.05 11.57
C ALA A 57 6.45 -4.93 12.78
N ARG A 58 5.58 -4.44 13.65
CA ARG A 58 4.92 -5.20 14.71
C ARG A 58 3.71 -5.94 14.12
N MET A 59 3.43 -7.11 14.68
CA MET A 59 2.15 -7.81 14.45
C MET A 59 0.98 -6.94 14.92
N PRO A 60 -0.22 -7.06 14.31
CA PRO A 60 -1.41 -6.33 14.74
C PRO A 60 -1.66 -6.46 16.24
N SER A 61 -1.78 -5.31 16.93
CA SER A 61 -2.11 -5.26 18.35
C SER A 61 -2.88 -3.99 18.69
N THR A 62 -3.91 -4.11 19.53
CA THR A 62 -4.63 -2.95 20.09
C THR A 62 -3.86 -2.27 21.22
N SER A 63 -2.86 -2.94 21.81
CA SER A 63 -2.14 -2.47 23.01
C SER A 63 -0.93 -1.57 22.71
N ARG A 64 -0.39 -1.65 21.49
CA ARG A 64 0.85 -0.95 21.10
C ARG A 64 0.68 -0.33 19.73
N LYS A 65 1.25 0.85 19.52
CA LYS A 65 1.33 1.46 18.18
C LYS A 65 2.29 0.68 17.29
N GLN A 66 2.07 0.79 15.98
CA GLN A 66 2.97 0.27 14.96
C GLN A 66 4.33 1.00 15.00
N VAL A 67 5.37 0.40 14.41
CA VAL A 67 6.70 1.00 14.25
C VAL A 67 6.63 2.19 13.27
N GLU A 68 7.28 3.30 13.61
CA GLU A 68 7.36 4.52 12.79
C GLU A 68 8.75 5.17 12.90
N PHE A 69 9.21 5.82 11.83
CA PHE A 69 10.48 6.54 11.88
C PHE A 69 10.37 7.85 12.65
N GLN A 70 11.49 8.23 13.25
CA GLN A 70 11.78 9.61 13.59
C GLN A 70 12.27 10.34 12.34
N ILE A 71 11.66 11.49 12.03
CA ILE A 71 11.96 12.29 10.83
C ILE A 71 12.35 13.71 11.23
N ASP A 72 13.49 14.18 10.72
CA ASP A 72 13.96 15.56 10.84
C ASP A 72 14.18 16.17 9.45
N TYR A 73 13.22 17.00 9.03
CA TYR A 73 13.22 17.72 7.75
C TYR A 73 14.29 18.83 7.65
N SER A 74 15.03 19.12 8.72
CA SER A 74 16.19 20.03 8.69
C SER A 74 17.52 19.33 8.38
N GLY A 75 17.49 18.00 8.16
CA GLY A 75 18.68 17.20 7.90
C GLY A 75 19.58 17.01 9.12
N GLY A 76 19.01 17.14 10.33
CA GLY A 76 19.67 16.90 11.62
C GLY A 76 19.76 18.11 12.55
N TRP A 77 19.56 19.34 12.04
CA TRP A 77 19.74 20.55 12.85
C TRP A 77 18.74 20.63 14.01
N LYS A 78 17.45 20.38 13.75
CA LYS A 78 16.38 20.46 14.74
C LYS A 78 16.56 19.43 15.85
N ARG A 79 17.00 18.21 15.53
CA ARG A 79 17.14 17.14 16.53
C ARG A 79 18.52 17.10 17.19
N PHE A 80 19.58 17.41 16.47
CA PHE A 80 20.97 17.20 16.90
C PHE A 80 21.80 18.48 16.95
N GLY A 81 21.23 19.65 16.63
CA GLY A 81 21.96 20.93 16.61
C GLY A 81 23.03 21.02 15.53
N GLN A 82 23.07 20.07 14.58
CA GLN A 82 24.11 19.97 13.56
C GLN A 82 23.54 19.51 12.23
N PRO A 83 24.03 20.01 11.07
CA PRO A 83 23.58 19.59 9.75
C PRO A 83 24.18 18.23 9.39
N LEU A 84 23.68 17.16 10.01
CA LEU A 84 24.23 15.80 9.85
C LEU A 84 24.31 15.35 8.39
N TRP A 85 23.41 15.84 7.52
CA TRP A 85 23.47 15.58 6.09
C TRP A 85 24.79 15.97 5.41
N LYS A 86 25.56 16.94 5.95
CA LYS A 86 26.85 17.36 5.39
C LYS A 86 28.02 16.44 5.76
N ALA A 87 27.98 15.87 6.95
CA ALA A 87 29.14 15.18 7.54
C ALA A 87 29.04 13.65 7.45
N ARG A 88 27.83 13.11 7.23
CA ARG A 88 27.59 11.66 7.27
C ARG A 88 28.09 11.00 6.00
N ARG A 89 29.04 10.08 6.18
CA ARG A 89 29.50 9.17 5.12
C ARG A 89 28.41 8.14 4.81
N ASN A 90 28.21 7.87 3.53
CA ASN A 90 27.35 6.80 3.07
C ASN A 90 28.04 5.45 3.26
N ALA A 91 27.38 4.53 3.97
CA ALA A 91 27.79 3.14 4.16
C ALA A 91 26.88 2.16 3.41
N CYS A 92 25.94 2.66 2.60
CA CYS A 92 25.12 1.84 1.71
C CYS A 92 25.99 1.01 0.77
N GLY A 93 25.83 -0.32 0.83
CA GLY A 93 26.26 -1.24 -0.20
C GLY A 93 25.22 -1.40 -1.31
N LYS A 94 25.54 -2.23 -2.30
CA LYS A 94 24.59 -2.63 -3.35
C LYS A 94 23.36 -3.28 -2.70
N TYR A 95 22.17 -2.89 -3.15
CA TYR A 95 20.93 -3.51 -2.70
C TYR A 95 20.92 -5.02 -3.03
N ALA A 96 20.63 -5.83 -2.02
CA ALA A 96 20.63 -7.29 -2.08
C ALA A 96 19.30 -7.90 -1.62
N GLY A 97 18.27 -7.06 -1.41
CA GLY A 97 16.94 -7.51 -1.02
C GLY A 97 16.09 -7.97 -2.22
N PRO A 98 14.81 -8.35 -1.98
CA PRO A 98 13.91 -8.78 -3.04
C PRO A 98 13.58 -7.67 -4.03
N ALA A 99 13.09 -8.03 -5.22
CA ALA A 99 12.56 -7.05 -6.16
C ALA A 99 11.40 -6.26 -5.52
N LEU A 100 11.39 -4.95 -5.74
CA LEU A 100 10.41 -4.03 -5.18
C LEU A 100 9.81 -3.17 -6.29
N PRO A 101 8.51 -2.84 -6.23
CA PRO A 101 7.89 -1.97 -7.21
C PRO A 101 8.32 -0.51 -6.99
N TRP A 102 8.43 0.24 -8.08
CA TRP A 102 8.63 1.71 -8.08
C TRP A 102 9.85 2.22 -7.31
N VAL A 103 10.92 1.42 -7.19
CA VAL A 103 12.16 1.85 -6.53
C VAL A 103 12.82 2.99 -7.29
N VAL A 104 13.15 4.06 -6.56
CA VAL A 104 13.97 5.18 -7.09
C VAL A 104 15.37 5.22 -6.47
N ALA A 105 15.54 4.65 -5.28
CA ALA A 105 16.84 4.38 -4.67
C ALA A 105 16.70 3.24 -3.65
N SER A 106 17.73 2.41 -3.50
CA SER A 106 17.75 1.36 -2.47
C SER A 106 19.18 0.99 -2.11
N CYS A 107 19.37 0.45 -0.91
CA CYS A 107 20.67 -0.09 -0.50
C CYS A 107 20.54 -1.15 0.60
N THR A 108 21.62 -1.91 0.78
CA THR A 108 21.81 -2.77 1.96
C THR A 108 22.80 -2.09 2.89
N ALA A 109 22.42 -1.90 4.15
CA ALA A 109 23.26 -1.33 5.18
C ALA A 109 24.28 -2.37 5.70
N PRO A 110 25.36 -1.95 6.39
CA PRO A 110 26.38 -2.87 6.90
C PRO A 110 25.88 -3.92 7.89
N ASP A 111 24.77 -3.65 8.59
CA ASP A 111 24.11 -4.59 9.51
C ASP A 111 23.25 -5.64 8.78
N GLY A 112 23.21 -5.61 7.43
CA GLY A 112 22.44 -6.52 6.59
C GLY A 112 20.98 -6.10 6.38
N SER A 113 20.51 -5.04 7.04
CA SER A 113 19.18 -4.47 6.79
C SER A 113 19.11 -3.76 5.44
N HIS A 114 17.90 -3.56 4.93
CA HIS A 114 17.66 -2.92 3.64
C HIS A 114 16.90 -1.62 3.81
N TRP A 115 17.25 -0.65 2.97
CA TRP A 115 16.55 0.62 2.85
C TRP A 115 16.09 0.84 1.41
N ALA A 116 14.89 1.39 1.23
CA ALA A 116 14.37 1.70 -0.09
C ALA A 116 13.53 2.98 -0.09
N LEU A 117 13.70 3.75 -1.16
CA LEU A 117 12.79 4.81 -1.58
C LEU A 117 11.94 4.29 -2.74
N GLN A 118 10.61 4.36 -2.57
CA GLN A 118 9.63 4.02 -3.58
C GLN A 118 8.79 5.25 -3.94
N ARG A 119 8.44 5.39 -5.22
CA ARG A 119 7.71 6.56 -5.73
C ARG A 119 6.51 6.18 -6.59
N TRP A 120 5.29 6.37 -6.07
CA TRP A 120 4.06 5.99 -6.78
C TRP A 120 2.84 6.83 -6.40
N GLN A 121 1.79 6.80 -7.24
CA GLN A 121 0.53 7.52 -7.02
C GLN A 121 -0.47 6.67 -6.24
N ARG A 122 -0.26 6.57 -4.93
CA ARG A 122 -1.16 5.82 -4.04
C ARG A 122 -2.55 6.46 -3.92
N SER A 123 -2.58 7.75 -3.61
CA SER A 123 -3.83 8.51 -3.41
C SER A 123 -4.44 8.92 -4.75
N GLN A 124 -5.52 8.26 -5.15
CA GLN A 124 -6.30 8.57 -6.36
C GLN A 124 -7.78 8.39 -6.04
N ALA A 125 -8.65 9.04 -6.81
CA ALA A 125 -10.07 8.78 -6.70
C ALA A 125 -10.40 7.39 -7.27
N ASN A 126 -11.38 6.72 -6.65
CA ASN A 126 -11.87 5.44 -7.14
C ASN A 126 -12.62 5.59 -8.47
N PHE A 127 -12.74 4.49 -9.20
CA PHE A 127 -13.47 4.35 -10.45
C PHE A 127 -13.00 5.34 -11.53
N ALA A 128 -11.67 5.49 -11.64
CA ALA A 128 -10.97 6.38 -12.56
C ALA A 128 -11.42 7.85 -12.53
N ARG A 129 -12.12 8.27 -11.46
CA ARG A 129 -12.62 9.64 -11.38
C ARG A 129 -11.45 10.63 -11.33
N PRO A 130 -11.65 11.85 -11.84
CA PRO A 130 -10.65 12.89 -11.70
C PRO A 130 -10.31 13.15 -10.22
N PRO A 131 -9.05 13.53 -9.91
CA PRO A 131 -8.67 14.05 -8.60
C PRO A 131 -9.62 15.14 -8.10
N PHE A 132 -10.15 14.98 -6.89
CA PHE A 132 -11.11 15.93 -6.30
C PHE A 132 -10.79 16.30 -4.84
N LYS A 133 -9.74 15.70 -4.24
CA LYS A 133 -9.23 16.05 -2.91
C LYS A 133 -7.77 16.46 -3.00
N ALA A 134 -7.33 17.28 -2.06
CA ALA A 134 -5.93 17.62 -1.91
C ALA A 134 -5.06 16.35 -1.80
N GLY A 135 -3.97 16.32 -2.55
CA GLY A 135 -3.04 15.18 -2.58
C GLY A 135 -3.46 14.01 -3.48
N HIS A 136 -4.65 14.01 -4.08
CA HIS A 136 -4.96 13.06 -5.16
C HIS A 136 -3.98 13.27 -6.33
N ALA A 137 -3.60 12.16 -6.97
CA ALA A 137 -2.63 12.10 -8.06
C ALA A 137 -1.20 12.60 -7.72
N ALA A 138 -0.92 12.91 -6.44
CA ALA A 138 0.44 13.24 -6.04
C ALA A 138 1.33 11.98 -6.08
N TRP A 139 2.54 12.13 -6.62
CA TRP A 139 3.57 11.11 -6.53
C TRP A 139 4.13 11.10 -5.12
N GLU A 140 3.92 10.03 -4.36
CA GLU A 140 4.40 9.88 -2.99
C GLU A 140 5.82 9.32 -2.99
N LEU A 141 6.76 10.02 -2.34
CA LEU A 141 8.07 9.47 -1.99
C LEU A 141 7.97 8.80 -0.62
N ARG A 142 8.18 7.49 -0.57
CA ARG A 142 8.00 6.67 0.63
C ARG A 142 9.30 5.97 0.98
N LEU A 143 9.64 5.98 2.27
CA LEU A 143 10.83 5.34 2.80
C LEU A 143 10.48 4.06 3.56
N SER A 144 11.35 3.06 3.40
CA SER A 144 11.24 1.78 4.06
C SER A 144 12.61 1.35 4.62
N HIS A 145 12.58 0.64 5.76
CA HIS A 145 13.74 0.03 6.42
C HIS A 145 13.33 -1.31 7.02
N TRP A 146 13.92 -2.41 6.56
CA TRP A 146 13.50 -3.74 6.97
C TRP A 146 14.65 -4.75 6.98
N SER A 147 14.42 -5.86 7.65
CA SER A 147 15.25 -7.05 7.64
C SER A 147 14.42 -8.27 7.23
N GLY A 148 15.01 -9.17 6.45
CA GLY A 148 14.34 -10.40 6.01
C GLY A 148 13.25 -10.14 4.95
N PRO A 149 12.13 -10.90 4.98
CA PRO A 149 11.13 -10.87 3.91
C PRO A 149 10.29 -9.60 3.93
N VAL A 150 9.71 -9.27 2.77
CA VAL A 150 8.69 -8.22 2.62
C VAL A 150 7.29 -8.79 2.81
N ALA A 151 6.28 -7.91 2.89
CA ALA A 151 4.88 -8.34 2.92
C ALA A 151 4.50 -9.07 1.62
N ARG A 152 3.54 -9.99 1.71
CA ARG A 152 3.05 -10.78 0.59
C ARG A 152 1.57 -10.46 0.34
N LEU A 153 1.26 -10.20 -0.93
CA LEU A 153 -0.08 -10.19 -1.46
C LEU A 153 -0.30 -11.52 -2.20
N ASP A 154 -1.04 -12.42 -1.57
CA ASP A 154 -1.57 -13.59 -2.24
C ASP A 154 -2.91 -13.18 -2.84
N VAL A 155 -3.04 -13.20 -4.18
CA VAL A 155 -4.23 -12.73 -4.90
C VAL A 155 -4.67 -13.81 -5.87
N TRP A 156 -5.97 -14.08 -5.87
CA TRP A 156 -6.64 -15.00 -6.77
C TRP A 156 -7.81 -14.30 -7.44
N LEU A 157 -8.14 -14.78 -8.64
CA LEU A 157 -9.25 -14.28 -9.46
C LEU A 157 -10.25 -15.41 -9.65
N ASP A 158 -11.52 -15.06 -9.66
CA ASP A 158 -12.63 -15.97 -9.92
C ASP A 158 -13.84 -15.15 -10.40
N TRP A 159 -14.99 -15.80 -10.57
CA TRP A 159 -16.25 -15.14 -10.85
C TRP A 159 -17.19 -15.22 -9.64
N SER A 160 -18.12 -14.28 -9.58
CA SER A 160 -19.13 -14.13 -8.54
C SER A 160 -20.51 -14.01 -9.14
N TYR A 161 -21.53 -14.28 -8.33
CA TYR A 161 -22.94 -14.32 -8.75
C TYR A 161 -23.16 -15.33 -9.91
N GLY A 162 -22.58 -16.52 -9.78
CA GLY A 162 -22.71 -17.61 -10.76
C GLY A 162 -22.12 -17.26 -12.12
N GLY A 163 -20.86 -16.80 -12.14
CA GLY A 163 -20.17 -16.42 -13.38
C GLY A 163 -20.43 -15.00 -13.88
N ARG A 164 -21.38 -14.26 -13.29
CA ARG A 164 -21.83 -12.98 -13.83
C ARG A 164 -20.80 -11.87 -13.77
N TRP A 165 -19.99 -11.82 -12.70
CA TRP A 165 -19.03 -10.75 -12.48
C TRP A 165 -17.68 -11.31 -12.09
N GLN A 166 -16.60 -10.81 -12.67
CA GLN A 166 -15.27 -11.11 -12.15
C GLN A 166 -15.16 -10.59 -10.72
N HIS A 167 -14.43 -11.32 -9.90
CA HIS A 167 -14.01 -10.83 -8.60
C HIS A 167 -12.57 -11.25 -8.33
N LEU A 168 -11.98 -10.62 -7.32
CA LEU A 168 -10.70 -11.02 -6.78
C LEU A 168 -10.82 -11.20 -5.29
N PHE A 169 -9.99 -12.07 -4.75
CA PHE A 169 -9.87 -12.30 -3.32
C PHE A 169 -8.43 -12.64 -2.97
N GLY A 170 -8.11 -12.58 -1.68
CA GLY A 170 -6.74 -12.83 -1.28
C GLY A 170 -6.44 -12.56 0.17
N ARG A 171 -5.13 -12.56 0.47
CA ARG A 171 -4.60 -12.32 1.81
C ARG A 171 -3.35 -11.45 1.75
N LEU A 172 -3.31 -10.47 2.64
CA LEU A 172 -2.12 -9.69 2.95
C LEU A 172 -1.45 -10.24 4.20
N SER A 173 -0.19 -10.65 4.07
CA SER A 173 0.58 -11.21 5.19
C SER A 173 1.99 -10.63 5.29
N TYR A 174 2.58 -10.70 6.49
CA TYR A 174 3.97 -10.34 6.73
C TYR A 174 4.56 -11.34 7.73
N ARG A 175 5.68 -11.98 7.35
CA ARG A 175 6.30 -13.07 8.12
C ARG A 175 5.31 -14.18 8.53
N GLY A 176 4.39 -14.51 7.63
CA GLY A 176 3.36 -15.54 7.85
C GLY A 176 2.16 -15.08 8.69
N HIS A 177 2.17 -13.87 9.24
CA HIS A 177 1.08 -13.33 10.03
C HIS A 177 0.17 -12.42 9.20
N PRO A 178 -1.15 -12.39 9.49
CA PRO A 178 -2.07 -11.52 8.78
C PRO A 178 -1.79 -10.05 9.08
N VAL A 179 -1.92 -9.20 8.06
CA VAL A 179 -1.86 -7.74 8.22
C VAL A 179 -3.27 -7.19 8.13
N HIS A 180 -3.72 -6.55 9.20
CA HIS A 180 -5.04 -5.93 9.27
C HIS A 180 -5.04 -4.77 10.27
N GLY A 181 -6.03 -3.88 10.11
CA GLY A 181 -6.34 -2.85 11.10
C GLY A 181 -7.37 -3.31 12.12
N PHE A 182 -7.85 -2.37 12.93
CA PHE A 182 -8.87 -2.56 13.94
C PHE A 182 -10.09 -1.69 13.71
N THR A 183 -9.93 -0.51 13.10
CA THR A 183 -11.02 0.45 12.89
C THR A 183 -10.83 1.22 11.60
N THR A 184 -11.93 1.47 10.88
CA THR A 184 -11.97 2.32 9.68
C THR A 184 -13.05 3.40 9.79
N THR A 185 -12.94 4.46 8.98
CA THR A 185 -14.06 5.36 8.70
C THR A 185 -15.18 4.59 7.95
N PRO A 186 -16.39 5.17 7.83
CA PRO A 186 -17.44 4.61 6.97
C PRO A 186 -17.03 4.47 5.50
N THR A 187 -16.05 5.25 5.05
CA THR A 187 -15.49 5.20 3.69
C THR A 187 -14.28 4.29 3.56
N GLY A 188 -13.93 3.54 4.62
CA GLY A 188 -12.87 2.53 4.58
C GLY A 188 -11.45 3.04 4.87
N ASP A 189 -11.29 4.28 5.35
CA ASP A 189 -9.96 4.80 5.71
C ASP A 189 -9.54 4.26 7.09
N PRO A 190 -8.35 3.67 7.23
CA PRO A 190 -7.84 3.21 8.53
C PRO A 190 -7.74 4.33 9.57
N LEU A 191 -8.22 4.06 10.78
CA LEU A 191 -8.16 4.95 11.94
C LEU A 191 -7.09 4.55 12.97
N ASP A 192 -6.28 3.55 12.63
CA ASP A 192 -5.23 3.00 13.49
C ASP A 192 -3.92 2.81 12.72
N SER A 193 -2.83 2.52 13.45
CA SER A 193 -1.49 2.39 12.89
C SER A 193 -1.20 1.09 12.12
N TYR A 194 -2.13 0.14 12.10
CA TYR A 194 -1.97 -1.17 11.48
C TYR A 194 -2.75 -1.35 10.18
N GLY A 195 -3.90 -0.70 10.04
CA GLY A 195 -4.73 -0.83 8.84
C GLY A 195 -4.02 -0.35 7.58
N ARG A 196 -4.20 -1.09 6.48
CA ARG A 196 -3.65 -0.77 5.16
C ARG A 196 -4.77 -0.77 4.15
N VAL A 197 -4.74 0.23 3.28
CA VAL A 197 -5.57 0.24 2.08
C VAL A 197 -4.81 -0.47 0.97
N LEU A 198 -5.46 -1.45 0.36
CA LEU A 198 -5.09 -2.07 -0.89
C LEU A 198 -5.73 -1.27 -2.02
N TYR A 199 -4.93 -0.92 -3.00
CA TYR A 199 -5.32 -0.12 -4.15
C TYR A 199 -5.33 -1.02 -5.37
N LEU A 200 -6.52 -1.20 -5.91
CA LEU A 200 -6.74 -1.97 -7.12
C LEU A 200 -6.74 -1.05 -8.32
N ASP A 201 -5.83 -1.29 -9.25
CA ASP A 201 -5.80 -0.65 -10.55
C ASP A 201 -6.14 -1.70 -11.62
N THR A 202 -6.79 -1.25 -12.70
CA THR A 202 -7.18 -2.04 -13.86
C THR A 202 -6.55 -1.45 -15.12
N LEU A 203 -6.03 -2.29 -16.01
CA LEU A 203 -5.39 -1.90 -17.26
C LEU A 203 -6.36 -2.04 -18.43
N ASP A 204 -6.52 -0.98 -19.22
CA ASP A 204 -7.35 -0.98 -20.45
C ASP A 204 -8.77 -1.51 -20.20
N SER A 205 -9.48 -0.86 -19.28
CA SER A 205 -10.86 -1.22 -18.89
C SER A 205 -11.90 -0.27 -19.52
N ALA A 206 -13.16 -0.41 -19.11
CA ALA A 206 -14.23 0.54 -19.40
C ALA A 206 -13.90 2.00 -18.98
N TYR A 207 -12.87 2.20 -18.16
CA TYR A 207 -12.39 3.52 -17.75
C TYR A 207 -11.41 4.16 -18.76
N GLY A 208 -11.10 3.47 -19.85
CA GLY A 208 -10.20 3.91 -20.91
C GLY A 208 -8.82 3.26 -20.82
N THR A 209 -7.96 3.66 -21.76
CA THR A 209 -6.61 3.09 -21.94
C THR A 209 -5.67 3.39 -20.77
N GLY A 210 -4.74 2.48 -20.52
CA GLY A 210 -3.72 2.55 -19.48
C GLY A 210 -4.23 2.09 -18.11
N TRP A 211 -3.35 2.19 -17.11
CA TRP A 211 -3.70 1.87 -15.72
C TRP A 211 -4.65 2.92 -15.14
N ARG A 212 -5.79 2.46 -14.61
CA ARG A 212 -6.81 3.29 -13.96
C ARG A 212 -7.14 2.74 -12.58
N ARG A 213 -7.36 3.61 -11.60
CA ARG A 213 -7.79 3.22 -10.26
C ARG A 213 -9.21 2.63 -10.32
N GLU A 214 -9.36 1.37 -9.93
CA GLU A 214 -10.66 0.73 -9.71
C GLU A 214 -11.20 1.15 -8.35
N ASN A 215 -10.53 0.74 -7.27
CA ASN A 215 -11.00 1.00 -5.93
C ASN A 215 -9.87 0.96 -4.89
N GLY A 216 -10.18 1.38 -3.66
CA GLY A 216 -9.38 1.17 -2.47
C GLY A 216 -10.20 0.47 -1.39
N PHE A 217 -9.65 -0.56 -0.77
CA PHE A 217 -10.30 -1.33 0.30
C PHE A 217 -9.27 -1.85 1.31
N VAL A 218 -9.70 -2.29 2.48
CA VAL A 218 -8.79 -2.76 3.54
C VAL A 218 -8.75 -4.29 3.64
N ALA A 219 -7.62 -4.82 4.08
CA ALA A 219 -7.52 -6.20 4.55
C ALA A 219 -8.29 -6.34 5.87
N ARG A 220 -9.18 -7.33 5.93
CA ARG A 220 -10.10 -7.57 7.04
C ARG A 220 -9.40 -8.30 8.18
N ARG A 221 -9.75 -7.93 9.40
CA ARG A 221 -9.37 -8.66 10.61
C ARG A 221 -10.24 -9.94 10.74
N PRO A 222 -9.72 -11.01 11.36
CA PRO A 222 -8.36 -11.16 11.88
C PRO A 222 -7.37 -11.74 10.85
N TYR A 223 -7.84 -12.18 9.69
CA TYR A 223 -7.07 -13.04 8.79
C TYR A 223 -6.28 -12.29 7.70
N GLY A 224 -6.40 -10.96 7.63
CA GLY A 224 -5.76 -10.17 6.59
C GLY A 224 -6.35 -10.44 5.21
N THR A 225 -7.56 -11.00 5.15
CA THR A 225 -8.24 -11.37 3.91
C THR A 225 -8.91 -10.16 3.26
N PHE A 226 -9.06 -10.19 1.95
CA PHE A 226 -9.77 -9.17 1.21
C PHE A 226 -10.48 -9.80 0.02
N CYS A 227 -11.44 -9.06 -0.51
CA CYS A 227 -12.09 -9.37 -1.77
C CYS A 227 -12.74 -8.14 -2.36
N TYR A 228 -12.95 -8.23 -3.67
CA TYR A 228 -13.54 -7.18 -4.45
C TYR A 228 -14.24 -7.77 -5.68
N GLY A 229 -15.51 -7.46 -5.86
CA GLY A 229 -16.27 -7.80 -7.06
C GLY A 229 -16.27 -6.63 -8.04
N PHE A 230 -15.98 -6.91 -9.31
CA PHE A 230 -16.10 -5.96 -10.41
C PHE A 230 -17.57 -5.89 -10.84
N VAL A 231 -18.35 -5.08 -10.13
CA VAL A 231 -19.79 -4.88 -10.38
C VAL A 231 -20.07 -3.43 -10.76
N PRO A 232 -21.22 -3.11 -11.38
CA PRO A 232 -21.59 -1.72 -11.59
C PRO A 232 -21.74 -0.98 -10.26
N HIS A 233 -21.13 0.21 -10.15
CA HIS A 233 -21.12 1.00 -8.92
C HIS A 233 -21.95 2.26 -9.07
N ARG A 234 -23.02 2.38 -8.27
CA ARG A 234 -23.78 3.62 -8.17
C ARG A 234 -23.05 4.61 -7.25
N ILE A 235 -22.66 5.76 -7.79
CA ILE A 235 -21.96 6.81 -7.04
C ILE A 235 -22.95 7.85 -6.48
N PRO A 236 -22.55 8.68 -5.48
CA PRO A 236 -23.47 9.62 -4.82
C PRO A 236 -24.17 10.62 -5.75
N THR A 237 -23.64 10.87 -6.95
CA THR A 237 -24.29 11.72 -7.97
C THR A 237 -25.47 11.05 -8.67
N GLY A 238 -25.73 9.76 -8.39
CA GLY A 238 -26.80 8.96 -9.00
C GLY A 238 -26.37 8.21 -10.27
N GLU A 239 -25.21 8.56 -10.83
CA GLU A 239 -24.59 7.85 -11.97
C GLU A 239 -24.20 6.41 -11.59
N THR A 240 -24.36 5.49 -12.53
CA THR A 240 -23.89 4.11 -12.41
C THR A 240 -22.66 3.92 -13.28
N LEU A 241 -21.52 3.69 -12.64
CA LEU A 241 -20.26 3.41 -13.32
C LEU A 241 -20.21 1.94 -13.73
N PRO A 242 -19.65 1.62 -14.91
CA PRO A 242 -19.49 0.24 -15.32
C PRO A 242 -18.45 -0.48 -14.43
N PRO A 243 -18.48 -1.82 -14.39
CA PRO A 243 -17.38 -2.61 -13.84
C PRO A 243 -16.06 -2.23 -14.50
N GLY A 244 -14.99 -2.06 -13.72
CA GLY A 244 -13.66 -1.81 -14.28
C GLY A 244 -12.91 -3.09 -14.67
N THR A 245 -13.61 -4.09 -15.22
CA THR A 245 -12.95 -5.25 -15.83
C THR A 245 -12.04 -4.78 -16.96
N GLY A 246 -10.76 -5.16 -16.89
CA GLY A 246 -9.73 -4.75 -17.84
C GLY A 246 -8.95 -5.96 -18.33
N ARG A 247 -7.81 -5.74 -18.98
CA ARG A 247 -6.93 -6.81 -19.46
C ARG A 247 -6.05 -7.39 -18.36
N ARG A 248 -5.66 -6.57 -17.39
CA ARG A 248 -4.77 -6.92 -16.27
C ARG A 248 -5.17 -6.13 -15.04
N TYR A 249 -4.85 -6.68 -13.89
CA TYR A 249 -5.05 -6.05 -12.59
C TYR A 249 -3.72 -5.83 -11.88
N ARG A 250 -3.66 -4.77 -11.09
CA ARG A 250 -2.57 -4.51 -10.16
C ARG A 250 -3.16 -4.22 -8.79
N LEU A 251 -2.73 -4.99 -7.79
CA LEU A 251 -3.06 -4.72 -6.40
C LEU A 251 -1.81 -4.22 -5.69
N ALA A 252 -1.90 -3.03 -5.10
CA ALA A 252 -0.77 -2.36 -4.47
C ALA A 252 -1.13 -1.98 -3.03
N THR A 253 -0.19 -2.11 -2.11
CA THR A 253 -0.40 -1.61 -0.75
C THR A 253 0.90 -1.18 -0.12
N SER A 254 0.78 -0.30 0.86
CA SER A 254 1.91 0.01 1.70
C SER A 254 2.19 -1.07 2.72
N GLY A 255 3.48 -1.38 2.91
CA GLY A 255 3.92 -2.39 3.86
C GLY A 255 3.47 -2.09 5.30
N PRO A 256 3.32 -3.11 6.17
CA PRO A 256 3.14 -2.89 7.59
C PRO A 256 4.38 -2.19 8.19
N GLY A 257 4.20 -1.42 9.28
CA GLY A 257 5.30 -0.67 9.90
C GLY A 257 6.12 0.18 8.94
N VAL A 258 7.43 0.00 8.93
CA VAL A 258 8.34 0.68 8.01
C VAL A 258 8.86 -0.26 6.90
N THR A 259 8.12 -1.33 6.59
CA THR A 259 8.46 -2.25 5.50
C THR A 259 8.06 -1.70 4.12
N PRO A 260 8.64 -2.21 3.02
CA PRO A 260 8.38 -1.74 1.65
C PRO A 260 6.92 -1.74 1.22
N ASP A 261 6.56 -0.82 0.32
CA ASP A 261 5.36 -0.97 -0.49
C ASP A 261 5.51 -2.22 -1.37
N VAL A 262 4.42 -2.96 -1.55
CA VAL A 262 4.39 -4.20 -2.33
C VAL A 262 3.27 -4.16 -3.36
N SER A 263 3.45 -4.91 -4.44
CA SER A 263 2.45 -5.02 -5.50
C SER A 263 2.36 -6.44 -6.03
N TRP A 264 1.17 -6.79 -6.48
CA TRP A 264 0.88 -7.95 -7.30
C TRP A 264 0.30 -7.49 -8.64
N GLU A 265 0.60 -8.19 -9.72
CA GLU A 265 -0.07 -8.03 -11.01
C GLU A 265 -0.49 -9.41 -11.55
N GLY A 266 -1.64 -9.45 -12.22
CA GLY A 266 -2.14 -10.66 -12.89
C GLY A 266 -3.03 -10.31 -14.07
N ASP A 267 -3.14 -11.24 -15.01
CA ASP A 267 -4.05 -11.10 -16.15
C ASP A 267 -5.49 -11.26 -15.67
N ALA A 268 -6.42 -10.51 -16.28
CA ALA A 268 -7.83 -10.64 -15.97
C ALA A 268 -8.37 -11.99 -16.47
N LEU A 269 -9.48 -12.44 -15.89
CA LEU A 269 -10.20 -13.58 -16.44
C LEU A 269 -10.93 -13.17 -17.72
N GLY A 270 -11.33 -14.15 -18.51
CA GLY A 270 -12.36 -13.94 -19.53
C GLY A 270 -13.75 -13.79 -18.90
N ASP A 271 -14.76 -13.62 -19.76
CA ASP A 271 -16.14 -13.89 -19.36
C ASP A 271 -16.28 -15.38 -19.02
N TYR A 272 -17.03 -15.68 -17.97
CA TYR A 272 -17.26 -17.07 -17.56
C TYR A 272 -18.06 -17.83 -18.62
N ASP A 273 -17.55 -18.98 -19.06
CA ASP A 273 -18.28 -19.91 -19.91
C ASP A 273 -18.69 -21.17 -19.13
N SER A 274 -19.98 -21.26 -18.79
CA SER A 274 -20.55 -22.45 -18.14
C SER A 274 -20.40 -23.74 -18.95
N GLY A 275 -20.17 -23.65 -20.27
CA GLY A 275 -19.84 -24.77 -21.15
C GLY A 275 -18.37 -25.21 -21.06
N SER A 276 -17.47 -24.33 -20.64
CA SER A 276 -16.04 -24.59 -20.48
C SER A 276 -15.77 -25.44 -19.24
N THR A 277 -15.18 -26.63 -19.44
CA THR A 277 -14.71 -27.45 -18.31
C THR A 277 -13.62 -26.75 -17.50
N LEU A 278 -12.75 -25.97 -18.16
CA LEU A 278 -11.69 -25.23 -17.49
C LEU A 278 -12.24 -24.17 -16.54
N ASP A 279 -13.28 -23.45 -16.96
CA ASP A 279 -13.89 -22.38 -16.17
C ASP A 279 -14.60 -22.97 -14.96
N ARG A 280 -15.38 -24.05 -15.15
CA ARG A 280 -16.05 -24.76 -14.04
C ARG A 280 -15.06 -25.33 -13.01
N GLU A 281 -13.96 -25.92 -13.46
CA GLU A 281 -12.91 -26.44 -12.56
C GLU A 281 -12.15 -25.32 -11.85
N HIS A 282 -11.94 -24.18 -12.52
CA HIS A 282 -11.34 -23.01 -11.90
C HIS A 282 -12.22 -22.41 -10.83
N GLU A 283 -13.50 -22.18 -11.15
CA GLU A 283 -14.50 -21.66 -10.21
C GLU A 283 -14.65 -22.58 -8.99
N ALA A 284 -14.76 -23.90 -9.19
CA ALA A 284 -14.83 -24.84 -8.07
C ALA A 284 -13.60 -24.77 -7.15
N ARG A 285 -12.40 -24.74 -7.73
CA ARG A 285 -11.14 -24.65 -6.97
C ARG A 285 -10.99 -23.32 -6.24
N MET A 286 -11.37 -22.21 -6.87
CA MET A 286 -11.28 -20.88 -6.27
C MET A 286 -12.31 -20.71 -5.14
N ASN A 287 -13.52 -21.24 -5.29
CA ASN A 287 -14.51 -21.31 -4.22
C ASN A 287 -14.00 -22.06 -2.98
N GLU A 288 -13.39 -23.23 -3.16
CA GLU A 288 -12.76 -23.98 -2.06
C GLU A 288 -11.62 -23.19 -1.40
N LEU A 289 -10.75 -22.58 -2.21
CA LEU A 289 -9.64 -21.78 -1.71
C LEU A 289 -10.11 -20.55 -0.94
N GLN A 290 -11.14 -19.86 -1.43
CA GLN A 290 -11.73 -18.70 -0.78
C GLN A 290 -12.28 -19.07 0.60
N GLN A 291 -13.01 -20.18 0.70
CA GLN A 291 -13.50 -20.71 1.98
C GLN A 291 -12.35 -21.03 2.95
N LEU A 292 -11.28 -21.66 2.44
CA LEU A 292 -10.11 -22.02 3.23
C LEU A 292 -9.40 -20.79 3.80
N ILE A 293 -9.13 -19.76 2.99
CA ILE A 293 -8.43 -18.56 3.48
C ILE A 293 -9.32 -17.67 4.34
N ALA A 294 -10.64 -17.68 4.13
CA ALA A 294 -11.60 -16.94 4.95
C ALA A 294 -11.78 -17.56 6.35
N SER A 295 -11.34 -18.81 6.57
CA SER A 295 -11.36 -19.47 7.89
C SER A 295 -12.74 -19.37 8.59
N GLY A 296 -13.83 -19.46 7.83
CA GLY A 296 -15.20 -19.42 8.33
C GLY A 296 -15.76 -18.04 8.73
N SER A 297 -15.05 -16.93 8.49
CA SER A 297 -15.64 -15.58 8.61
C SER A 297 -16.58 -15.27 7.45
N ASP A 298 -17.60 -14.41 7.67
CA ASP A 298 -18.55 -13.96 6.63
C ASP A 298 -17.84 -13.77 5.29
N SER A 299 -18.15 -14.70 4.38
CA SER A 299 -17.44 -14.88 3.13
C SER A 299 -17.59 -13.63 2.28
N CYS A 300 -16.55 -13.34 1.50
CA CYS A 300 -16.73 -12.65 0.24
C CYS A 300 -17.87 -13.36 -0.51
N HIS A 301 -18.92 -12.63 -0.91
CA HIS A 301 -20.01 -13.25 -1.66
C HIS A 301 -19.42 -13.78 -2.99
N SER A 302 -19.25 -15.11 -3.07
CA SER A 302 -19.07 -15.89 -4.28
C SER A 302 -20.44 -16.05 -4.94
#